data_AF-A0A432EQ47-F1
#
_entry.id   AF-A0A432EQ47-F1
#
_cell.length_a   1.000
_cell.length_b   1.000
_cell.length_c   1.000
_cell.angle_alpha   90.00
_cell.angle_beta   90.00
_cell.angle_gamma   90.00
#
_symmetry.space_group_name_H-M   'P 1'
#
loop_
_entity.id
_entity.type
_entity.pdbx_description
1 polymer ?
#
loop_
_entity_poly.entity_id
_entity_poly.type
_entity_poly.pdbx_seq_one_letter_code
_entity_poly.pdbx_strand_id
1 'polypeptide(L)'
;LASREVPVIKATNCLLIRPQYTPPRARACIRCGECARACPAVLLPQELYRYIKADRLDRAQEFNLFDCIECGCCSYVCPSDIPLVQYYRHAKTVIGEQERQKKKADRARKRTEFKTFRLERAKRERAALNAAKKAALKKKLEQQKKEAGAKAVADKKPADAQTTEPTTSKE
;
A
#
# COMPACT_ATOMS: atom_id res chain seq x y z
N LEU A 1 39.03 5.46 -17.12
CA LEU A 1 39.81 5.19 -18.35
C LEU A 1 40.58 3.90 -18.09
N ALA A 2 40.34 2.85 -18.89
CA ALA A 2 40.98 1.55 -18.70
C ALA A 2 42.48 1.57 -19.05
N SER A 3 42.92 2.54 -19.88
CA SER A 3 44.33 2.82 -20.18
C SER A 3 44.51 4.31 -20.47
N ARG A 4 45.74 4.83 -20.36
CA ARG A 4 46.10 6.23 -20.69
C ARG A 4 46.19 6.52 -22.19
N GLU A 5 45.98 5.50 -23.02
CA GLU A 5 46.10 5.57 -24.48
C GLU A 5 44.76 5.83 -25.18
N VAL A 6 43.66 5.94 -24.42
CA VAL A 6 42.35 6.25 -25.00
C VAL A 6 42.31 7.73 -25.37
N PRO A 7 42.11 8.08 -26.66
CA PRO A 7 42.07 9.46 -27.10
C PRO A 7 40.82 10.19 -26.57
N VAL A 8 40.99 11.46 -26.21
CA VAL A 8 39.89 12.36 -25.88
C VAL A 8 39.28 12.83 -27.20
N ILE A 9 38.01 12.48 -27.45
CA ILE A 9 37.29 12.88 -28.66
C ILE A 9 36.44 14.12 -28.39
N LYS A 10 35.95 14.79 -29.44
CA LYS A 10 35.08 15.97 -29.33
C LYS A 10 33.81 15.74 -28.48
N ALA A 11 33.35 14.49 -28.36
CA ALA A 11 32.23 14.13 -27.50
C ALA A 11 32.56 14.12 -25.99
N THR A 12 33.85 14.16 -25.62
CA THR A 12 34.28 14.20 -24.23
C THR A 12 34.17 15.63 -23.69
N ASN A 13 33.07 15.93 -22.99
CA ASN A 13 32.83 17.26 -22.42
C ASN A 13 33.73 17.56 -21.21
N CYS A 14 33.98 16.57 -20.33
CA CYS A 14 34.86 16.75 -19.18
C CYS A 14 35.58 15.47 -18.74
N LEU A 15 36.80 15.63 -18.22
CA LEU A 15 37.57 14.60 -17.53
C LEU A 15 37.57 14.88 -16.03
N LEU A 16 36.82 14.08 -15.28
CA LEU A 16 36.76 14.20 -13.82
C LEU A 16 37.89 13.39 -13.20
N ILE A 17 38.93 14.08 -12.74
CA ILE A 17 40.05 13.47 -12.02
C ILE A 17 39.76 13.61 -10.53
N ARG A 18 39.47 12.48 -9.87
CA ARG A 18 39.31 12.42 -8.42
C ARG A 18 40.65 11.97 -7.82
N PRO A 19 41.46 12.85 -7.21
CA PRO A 19 42.58 12.39 -6.37
C PRO A 19 42.02 11.50 -5.26
N GLN A 20 42.87 10.64 -4.68
CA GLN A 20 42.52 9.79 -3.53
C GLN A 20 42.19 10.67 -2.31
N TYR A 21 40.99 11.26 -2.31
CA TYR A 21 40.51 12.14 -1.26
C TYR A 21 39.77 11.28 -0.25
N THR A 22 40.44 10.95 0.85
CA THR A 22 39.79 10.43 2.05
C THR A 22 39.21 11.63 2.80
N PRO A 23 37.88 11.82 2.82
CA PRO A 23 37.30 12.90 3.60
C PRO A 23 37.71 12.72 5.07
N PRO A 24 38.05 13.80 5.78
CA PRO A 24 38.33 13.71 7.21
C PRO A 24 37.13 13.05 7.90
N ARG A 25 37.41 12.11 8.83
CA ARG A 25 36.35 11.45 9.57
C ARG A 25 35.62 12.50 10.41
N ALA A 26 34.30 12.56 10.25
CA ALA A 26 33.47 13.47 11.02
C ALA A 26 33.70 13.25 12.52
N ARG A 27 34.03 14.31 13.24
CA ARG A 27 34.19 14.30 14.70
C ARG A 27 32.83 14.48 15.37
N ALA A 28 32.77 14.23 16.67
CA ALA A 28 31.57 14.52 17.46
C ALA A 28 31.23 16.02 17.41
N CYS A 29 29.95 16.34 17.39
CA CYS A 29 29.47 17.72 17.44
C CYS A 29 29.75 18.30 18.83
N ILE A 30 30.51 19.41 18.89
CA ILE A 30 30.83 20.15 20.13
C ILE A 30 29.80 21.24 20.47
N ARG A 31 28.72 21.37 19.68
CA ARG A 31 27.64 22.36 19.86
C ARG A 31 28.12 23.82 19.91
N CYS A 32 29.04 24.19 19.00
CA CYS A 32 29.57 25.55 18.90
C CYS A 32 28.56 26.61 18.38
N GLY A 33 27.46 26.20 17.74
CA GLY A 33 26.43 27.12 17.23
C GLY A 33 26.74 27.83 15.90
N GLU A 34 27.95 27.69 15.35
CA GLU A 34 28.38 28.40 14.13
C GLU A 34 27.49 28.10 12.91
N CYS A 35 27.02 26.85 12.81
CA CYS A 35 26.12 26.43 11.75
C CYS A 35 24.80 27.22 11.68
N ALA A 36 24.28 27.70 12.82
CA ALA A 36 23.04 28.49 12.86
C ALA A 36 23.30 29.93 12.38
N ARG A 37 24.45 30.51 12.74
CA ARG A 37 24.85 31.87 12.31
C ARG A 37 25.08 31.95 10.81
N ALA A 38 25.68 30.91 10.22
CA ALA A 38 25.96 30.86 8.80
C ALA A 38 24.76 30.43 7.93
N CYS A 39 23.61 30.09 8.52
CA CYS A 39 22.49 29.55 7.76
C CYS A 39 21.69 30.66 7.06
N PRO A 40 21.63 30.69 5.71
CA PRO A 40 20.86 31.72 4.98
C PRO A 40 19.34 31.55 5.14
N ALA A 41 18.88 30.35 5.49
CA ALA A 41 17.47 30.04 5.73
C ALA A 41 17.06 30.21 7.20
N VAL A 42 17.95 30.70 8.06
CA VAL A 42 17.70 30.94 9.50
C VAL A 42 17.12 29.70 10.22
N LEU A 43 17.64 28.53 9.87
CA LEU A 43 17.29 27.27 10.53
C LEU A 43 18.16 27.02 11.76
N LEU A 44 17.87 25.93 12.46
CA LEU A 44 18.66 25.46 13.62
C LEU A 44 19.35 24.12 13.27
N PRO A 45 20.47 24.13 12.52
CA PRO A 45 21.07 22.91 11.96
C PRO A 45 21.53 21.91 13.03
N GLN A 46 21.94 22.42 14.19
CA GLN A 46 22.33 21.62 15.35
C GLN A 46 21.21 20.70 15.85
N GLU A 47 19.97 21.20 15.93
CA GLU A 47 18.82 20.42 16.37
C GLU A 47 18.36 19.45 15.28
N LEU A 48 18.28 19.93 14.04
CA LEU A 48 17.99 19.09 12.88
C LEU A 48 18.95 17.90 12.78
N TYR A 49 20.25 18.14 12.95
CA TYR A 49 21.25 17.07 12.96
C TYR A 49 21.04 16.08 14.09
N ARG A 50 20.73 16.56 15.31
CA ARG A 50 20.45 15.71 16.46
C ARG A 50 19.25 14.80 16.22
N TYR A 51 18.15 15.34 15.68
CA TYR A 51 16.96 14.56 15.38
C TYR A 51 17.20 13.54 14.27
N ILE A 52 17.88 13.92 13.19
CA ILE A 52 18.17 13.02 12.07
C ILE A 52 19.13 11.91 12.49
N LYS A 53 20.15 12.23 13.29
CA LYS A 53 21.09 11.22 13.83
C LYS A 53 20.39 10.23 14.76
N ALA A 54 19.35 10.67 15.47
CA ALA A 54 18.51 9.82 16.31
C ALA A 54 17.34 9.15 15.55
N ASP A 55 17.35 9.22 14.21
CA ASP A 55 16.30 8.71 13.32
C ASP A 55 14.87 9.24 13.63
N ARG A 56 14.79 10.39 14.30
CA ARG A 56 13.52 11.07 14.65
C ARG A 56 13.13 12.05 13.56
N LEU A 57 12.77 11.52 12.40
CA LEU A 57 12.46 12.31 11.21
C LEU A 57 11.21 13.19 11.38
N ASP A 58 10.21 12.73 12.15
CA ASP A 58 9.00 13.52 12.43
C ASP A 58 9.34 14.86 13.12
N ARG A 59 10.23 14.81 14.13
CA ARG A 59 10.74 16.02 14.80
C ARG A 59 11.55 16.88 13.84
N ALA A 60 12.33 16.28 12.94
CA ALA A 60 13.06 17.05 11.94
C ALA A 60 12.10 17.83 11.01
N GLN A 61 10.94 17.27 10.67
CA GLN A 61 9.90 17.98 9.92
C GLN A 61 9.30 19.16 10.71
N GLU A 62 9.03 18.97 12.02
CA GLU A 62 8.56 20.05 12.90
C GLU A 62 9.56 21.22 12.98
N PHE A 63 10.85 20.93 12.85
CA PHE A 63 11.94 21.92 12.79
C PHE A 63 12.24 22.41 11.36
N ASN A 64 11.23 22.36 10.47
CA ASN A 64 11.29 22.91 9.11
C ASN A 64 12.44 22.36 8.25
N LEU A 65 12.73 21.05 8.34
CA LEU A 65 13.76 20.41 7.51
C LEU A 65 13.59 20.67 6.00
N PHE A 66 12.36 20.84 5.52
CA PHE A 66 12.08 21.09 4.11
C PHE A 66 12.47 22.48 3.61
N ASP A 67 12.60 23.47 4.50
CA ASP A 67 13.03 24.82 4.15
C ASP A 67 14.55 24.89 3.88
N CYS A 68 15.29 23.84 4.26
CA CYS A 68 16.71 23.77 3.98
C CYS A 68 16.96 23.74 2.46
N ILE A 69 17.65 24.73 1.91
CA ILE A 69 17.98 24.79 0.47
C ILE A 69 19.26 24.02 0.08
N GLU A 70 19.86 23.28 1.02
CA GLU A 70 21.06 22.46 0.78
C GLU A 70 22.28 23.24 0.26
N CYS A 71 22.41 24.50 0.66
CA CYS A 71 23.48 25.41 0.25
C CYS A 71 24.89 25.02 0.70
N GLY A 72 25.03 24.17 1.72
CA GLY A 72 26.35 23.69 2.19
C GLY A 72 27.04 24.56 3.24
N CYS A 73 26.54 25.76 3.53
CA CYS A 73 27.19 26.70 4.46
C CYS A 73 27.45 26.08 5.85
N CYS A 74 26.48 25.34 6.39
CA CYS A 74 26.60 24.71 7.70
C CYS A 74 27.67 23.61 7.77
N SER A 75 27.86 22.84 6.69
CA SER A 75 28.92 21.81 6.62
C SER A 75 30.31 22.46 6.51
N TYR A 76 30.41 23.58 5.79
CA TYR A 76 31.67 24.27 5.56
C TYR A 76 32.21 24.95 6.82
N VAL A 77 31.36 25.63 7.59
CA VAL A 77 31.77 26.32 8.83
C VAL A 77 31.94 25.39 10.03
N CYS A 78 31.67 24.09 9.88
CA CYS A 78 31.66 23.16 11.00
C CYS A 78 33.10 22.81 11.43
N PRO A 79 33.53 23.13 12.67
CA PRO A 79 34.88 22.78 13.15
C PRO A 79 35.07 21.27 13.36
N SER A 80 33.96 20.51 13.42
CA SER A 80 33.97 19.05 13.55
C SER A 80 33.96 18.33 12.19
N ASP A 81 34.02 19.04 11.07
CA ASP A 81 33.98 18.51 9.70
C ASP A 81 32.76 17.61 9.44
N ILE A 82 31.61 17.93 10.06
CA ILE A 82 30.38 17.14 9.93
C ILE A 82 29.69 17.51 8.61
N PRO A 83 29.40 16.53 7.72
CA PRO A 83 28.70 16.80 6.47
C PRO A 83 27.19 16.95 6.68
N LEU A 84 26.77 18.01 7.39
CA LEU A 84 25.38 18.28 7.78
C LEU A 84 24.39 18.19 6.61
N VAL A 85 24.75 18.76 5.45
CA VAL A 85 23.89 18.71 4.25
C VAL A 85 23.65 17.29 3.73
N GLN A 86 24.60 16.36 3.89
CA GLN A 86 24.38 14.97 3.49
C GLN A 86 23.32 14.30 4.37
N TYR A 87 23.33 14.59 5.68
CA TYR A 87 22.28 14.11 6.59
C TYR A 87 20.91 14.69 6.25
N TYR A 88 20.83 15.99 5.92
CA TYR A 88 19.56 16.61 5.53
C TYR A 88 19.00 16.05 4.21
N ARG A 89 19.86 15.85 3.20
CA ARG A 89 19.48 15.21 1.94
C ARG A 89 18.94 13.81 2.15
N HIS A 90 19.64 13.01 2.95
CA HIS A 90 19.21 11.67 3.33
C HIS A 90 17.83 11.72 4.00
N ALA A 91 17.67 12.54 5.03
CA ALA A 91 16.40 12.67 5.76
C ALA A 91 15.23 13.07 4.85
N LYS A 92 15.40 14.08 3.98
CA LYS A 92 14.37 14.47 3.02
C LYS A 92 14.00 13.35 2.05
N THR A 93 14.99 12.58 1.61
CA THR A 93 14.78 11.44 0.70
C THR A 93 13.95 10.36 1.38
N VAL A 94 14.34 9.97 2.61
CA VAL A 94 13.62 8.96 3.41
C VAL A 94 12.19 9.40 3.67
N ILE A 95 11.96 10.64 4.09
CA ILE A 95 10.61 11.16 4.31
C ILE A 95 9.79 11.14 3.02
N GLY A 96 10.39 11.59 1.90
CA GLY A 96 9.73 11.57 0.60
C GLY A 96 9.36 10.16 0.12
N GLU A 97 10.19 9.16 0.43
CA GLU A 97 9.89 7.75 0.14
C GLU A 97 8.75 7.24 1.01
N GLN A 98 8.77 7.52 2.33
CA GLN A 98 7.70 7.14 3.26
C GLN A 98 6.35 7.74 2.83
N GLU A 99 6.32 9.02 2.45
CA GLU A 99 5.10 9.64 1.94
C GLU A 99 4.60 9.01 0.63
N ARG A 100 5.52 8.70 -0.28
CA ARG A 100 5.17 8.06 -1.56
C ARG A 100 4.58 6.68 -1.33
N GLN A 101 5.11 5.92 -0.37
CA GLN A 101 4.57 4.62 0.03
C GLN A 101 3.19 4.77 0.67
N LYS A 102 3.00 5.72 1.61
CA LYS A 102 1.70 6.04 2.22
C LYS A 102 0.66 6.39 1.15
N LYS A 103 0.97 7.33 0.25
CA LYS A 103 0.09 7.74 -0.87
C LYS A 103 -0.28 6.57 -1.79
N LYS A 104 0.66 5.66 -2.08
CA LYS A 104 0.38 4.44 -2.85
C LYS A 104 -0.56 3.48 -2.09
N ALA A 105 -0.32 3.27 -0.80
CA ALA A 105 -1.15 2.45 0.07
C ALA A 105 -2.58 3.01 0.15
N ASP A 106 -2.73 4.32 0.35
CA ASP A 106 -4.04 4.98 0.42
C ASP A 106 -4.81 4.87 -0.89
N ARG A 107 -4.12 5.03 -2.03
CA ARG A 107 -4.73 4.83 -3.36
C ARG A 107 -5.19 3.39 -3.55
N ALA A 108 -4.43 2.40 -3.07
CA ALA A 108 -4.82 1.00 -3.14
C ALA A 108 -6.01 0.68 -2.22
N ARG A 109 -6.01 1.22 -0.99
CA ARG A 109 -7.12 1.09 -0.02
C ARG A 109 -8.43 1.61 -0.61
N LYS A 110 -8.44 2.85 -1.11
CA LYS A 110 -9.63 3.47 -1.73
C LYS A 110 -10.19 2.65 -2.89
N ARG A 111 -9.33 2.06 -3.73
CA ARG A 111 -9.78 1.19 -4.84
C ARG A 111 -10.42 -0.09 -4.33
N THR A 112 -9.81 -0.73 -3.34
CA THR A 112 -10.30 -1.98 -2.76
C THR A 112 -11.63 -1.75 -2.05
N GLU A 113 -11.75 -0.69 -1.24
CA GLU A 113 -12.98 -0.29 -0.56
C GLU A 113 -14.14 -0.04 -1.54
N PHE A 114 -13.88 0.63 -2.67
CA PHE A 114 -14.90 0.84 -3.69
C PHE A 114 -15.33 -0.48 -4.36
N LYS A 115 -14.39 -1.40 -4.61
CA LYS A 115 -14.68 -2.71 -5.19
C LYS A 115 -15.49 -3.58 -4.23
N THR A 116 -15.13 -3.61 -2.94
CA THR A 116 -15.85 -4.39 -1.93
C THR A 116 -17.28 -3.86 -1.76
N PHE A 117 -17.46 -2.54 -1.71
CA PHE A 117 -18.79 -1.92 -1.65
C PHE A 117 -19.70 -2.33 -2.83
N ARG A 118 -19.18 -2.27 -4.07
CA ARG A 118 -19.93 -2.69 -5.26
C ARG A 118 -20.31 -4.17 -5.24
N LEU A 119 -19.36 -5.03 -4.85
CA LEU A 119 -19.59 -6.47 -4.78
C LEU A 119 -20.59 -6.83 -3.67
N GLU A 120 -20.52 -6.16 -2.52
CA GLU A 120 -21.43 -6.39 -1.41
C GLU A 120 -22.86 -6.00 -1.76
N ARG A 121 -23.05 -4.85 -2.43
CA ARG A 121 -24.37 -4.45 -2.94
C ARG A 121 -24.95 -5.47 -3.91
N ALA A 122 -24.18 -5.91 -4.91
CA ALA A 122 -24.61 -6.91 -5.88
C ALA A 122 -24.91 -8.28 -5.23
N LYS A 123 -24.10 -8.70 -4.24
CA LYS A 123 -24.35 -9.94 -3.47
C LYS A 123 -25.64 -9.85 -2.66
N ARG A 124 -25.91 -8.72 -2.00
CA ARG A 124 -27.15 -8.49 -1.23
C ARG A 124 -28.39 -8.52 -2.14
N GLU A 125 -28.34 -7.82 -3.27
CA GLU A 125 -29.41 -7.83 -4.28
C GLU A 125 -29.65 -9.25 -4.84
N ARG A 126 -28.59 -9.98 -5.20
CA ARG A 126 -28.70 -11.37 -5.68
C ARG A 126 -29.20 -12.34 -4.60
N ALA A 127 -28.78 -12.17 -3.36
CA ALA A 127 -29.26 -12.97 -2.22
C ALA A 127 -30.75 -12.73 -1.96
N ALA A 128 -31.22 -11.48 -2.01
CA ALA A 128 -32.63 -11.13 -1.85
C ALA A 128 -33.48 -11.73 -2.98
N LEU A 129 -33.04 -11.63 -4.24
CA LEU A 129 -33.72 -12.26 -5.38
C LEU A 129 -33.76 -13.78 -5.25
N ASN A 130 -32.66 -14.42 -4.85
CA ASN A 130 -32.60 -15.87 -4.64
C ASN A 130 -33.50 -16.31 -3.47
N ALA A 131 -33.57 -15.56 -2.38
CA ALA A 131 -34.46 -15.83 -1.25
C ALA A 131 -35.93 -15.67 -1.65
N ALA A 132 -36.28 -14.61 -2.38
CA ALA A 132 -37.63 -14.39 -2.91
C ALA A 132 -38.06 -15.51 -3.86
N LYS A 133 -37.18 -15.92 -4.79
CA LYS A 133 -37.43 -17.06 -5.69
C LYS A 133 -37.63 -18.37 -4.93
N LYS A 134 -36.77 -18.67 -3.93
CA LYS A 134 -36.92 -19.86 -3.08
C LYS A 134 -38.23 -19.83 -2.27
N ALA A 135 -38.61 -18.68 -1.71
CA ALA A 135 -39.86 -18.52 -0.98
C ALA A 135 -41.10 -18.70 -1.89
N ALA A 136 -41.07 -18.14 -3.10
CA ALA A 136 -42.13 -18.31 -4.09
C ALA A 136 -42.26 -19.78 -4.55
N LEU A 137 -41.14 -20.49 -4.74
CA LEU A 137 -41.16 -21.89 -5.16
C LEU A 137 -41.66 -22.82 -4.03
N LYS A 138 -41.32 -22.53 -2.76
CA LYS A 138 -41.90 -23.20 -1.58
C LYS A 138 -43.42 -22.97 -1.50
N LYS A 139 -43.89 -21.73 -1.64
CA LYS A 139 -45.33 -21.42 -1.67
C LYS A 139 -46.07 -22.13 -2.81
N LYS A 140 -45.47 -22.18 -4.01
CA LYS A 140 -46.02 -22.92 -5.16
C LYS A 140 -46.08 -24.44 -4.90
N LEU A 141 -45.04 -25.03 -4.30
CA LEU A 141 -45.04 -26.45 -3.91
C LEU A 141 -46.08 -26.75 -2.83
N GLU A 142 -46.29 -25.86 -1.87
CA GLU A 142 -47.35 -25.98 -0.85
C GLU A 142 -48.75 -25.86 -1.44
N GLN A 143 -48.95 -24.97 -2.42
CA GLN A 143 -50.20 -24.85 -3.18
C GLN A 143 -50.45 -26.10 -4.03
N GLN A 144 -49.44 -26.62 -4.74
CA GLN A 144 -49.56 -27.87 -5.49
C GLN A 144 -49.83 -29.08 -4.59
N LYS A 145 -49.28 -29.12 -3.38
CA LYS A 145 -49.61 -30.16 -2.38
C LYS A 145 -51.05 -30.03 -1.86
N LYS A 146 -51.56 -28.81 -1.71
CA LYS A 146 -52.97 -28.56 -1.34
C LYS A 146 -53.94 -28.91 -2.50
N GLU A 147 -53.56 -28.63 -3.74
CA GLU A 147 -54.33 -28.98 -4.96
C GLU A 147 -54.28 -30.49 -5.26
N ALA A 148 -53.15 -31.17 -5.04
CA ALA A 148 -53.04 -32.63 -5.13
C ALA A 148 -53.83 -33.34 -4.01
N GLY A 149 -53.91 -32.74 -2.81
CA GLY A 149 -54.78 -33.20 -1.73
C GLY A 149 -56.28 -33.07 -2.05
N ALA A 150 -56.69 -32.05 -2.81
CA ALA A 150 -58.07 -31.89 -3.27
C ALA A 150 -58.43 -32.83 -4.44
N LYS A 151 -57.48 -33.22 -5.30
CA LYS A 151 -57.68 -34.22 -6.36
C LYS A 151 -57.67 -35.68 -5.87
N ALA A 152 -57.10 -35.98 -4.70
CA ALA A 152 -57.09 -37.33 -4.13
C ALA A 152 -58.41 -37.73 -3.41
N VAL A 153 -59.36 -36.80 -3.23
CA VAL A 153 -60.67 -37.08 -2.57
C VAL A 153 -61.79 -37.39 -3.58
N ALA A 154 -61.58 -37.16 -4.88
CA ALA A 154 -62.59 -37.42 -5.93
C ALA A 154 -62.51 -38.82 -6.58
N ASP A 155 -61.43 -39.59 -6.33
CA ASP A 155 -61.18 -40.88 -6.99
C ASP A 155 -60.95 -42.00 -5.95
N LYS A 156 -62.02 -42.41 -5.23
CA LYS A 156 -62.06 -43.72 -4.54
C LYS A 156 -63.46 -44.14 -4.04
N LYS A 157 -64.08 -45.08 -4.78
CA LYS A 157 -64.81 -46.33 -4.35
C LYS A 157 -66.03 -46.62 -5.28
N PRO A 158 -66.41 -47.90 -5.59
CA PRO A 158 -65.81 -49.24 -5.29
C PRO A 158 -65.34 -50.01 -6.56
N ALA A 159 -64.35 -50.92 -6.45
CA ALA A 159 -64.43 -52.41 -6.31
C ALA A 159 -65.01 -53.13 -7.56
N ASP A 160 -64.44 -54.21 -8.11
CA ASP A 160 -64.06 -55.47 -7.44
C ASP A 160 -63.20 -56.44 -8.29
N ALA A 161 -62.58 -57.44 -7.61
CA ALA A 161 -62.17 -58.80 -8.04
C ALA A 161 -61.16 -59.03 -9.21
N GLN A 162 -60.19 -59.99 -9.23
CA GLN A 162 -59.77 -61.14 -8.40
C GLN A 162 -58.45 -61.75 -8.96
N THR A 163 -57.53 -62.23 -8.08
CA THR A 163 -56.59 -63.41 -8.15
C THR A 163 -55.74 -63.71 -9.41
N THR A 164 -54.47 -64.17 -9.44
CA THR A 164 -53.48 -64.79 -8.50
C THR A 164 -52.09 -64.81 -9.19
N GLU A 165 -51.02 -64.63 -8.43
CA GLU A 165 -49.60 -64.91 -8.77
C GLU A 165 -49.31 -66.44 -8.86
N PRO A 166 -48.06 -66.95 -9.03
CA PRO A 166 -46.87 -66.55 -9.82
C PRO A 166 -46.24 -67.75 -10.58
N THR A 167 -45.26 -67.51 -11.46
CA THR A 167 -44.11 -68.44 -11.62
C THR A 167 -42.85 -67.72 -12.11
N THR A 168 -41.75 -68.20 -11.56
CA THR A 168 -40.41 -67.61 -11.48
C THR A 168 -39.44 -68.15 -12.53
N SER A 169 -38.37 -67.36 -12.77
CA SER A 169 -36.95 -67.75 -12.98
C SER A 169 -36.43 -68.29 -14.33
N LYS A 170 -35.24 -67.74 -14.69
CA LYS A 170 -34.25 -68.08 -15.76
C LYS A 170 -34.56 -67.49 -17.14
N GLU A 171 -33.69 -66.75 -17.85
CA GLU A 171 -32.21 -66.57 -17.85
C GLU A 171 -31.81 -65.08 -17.89
#